data_AF-A0A173V893-F1
#
_entry.id   AF-A0A173V893-F1
#
_cell.length_a   1.000
_cell.length_b   1.000
_cell.length_c   1.000
_cell.angle_alpha   90.00
_cell.angle_beta   90.00
_cell.angle_gamma   90.00
#
_symmetry.space_group_name_H-M   'P 1'
#
loop_
_entity.id
_entity.type
_entity.pdbx_description
1 polymer ?
#
loop_
_entity_poly.entity_id
_entity_poly.type
_entity_poly.pdbx_seq_one_letter_code
_entity_poly.pdbx_strand_id
1 'polypeptide(L)' 'MGAKKNFVLDTNVILHDYKCIENFQENDIYIA' A
#
# COMPACT_ATOMS: atom_id res chain seq x y z
N MET A 1 15.67 11.17 8.85
CA MET A 1 15.21 9.84 8.37
C MET A 1 13.77 9.70 8.81
N GLY A 2 12.81 9.79 7.87
CA GLY A 2 11.39 9.69 8.20
C GLY A 2 11.05 8.29 8.69
N ALA A 3 10.16 8.18 9.68
CA ALA A 3 9.71 6.88 10.18
C ALA A 3 8.83 6.20 9.12
N LYS A 4 9.17 4.94 8.80
CA LYS A 4 8.37 4.05 7.94
C LYS A 4 6.96 3.88 8.52
N LYS A 5 5.94 3.86 7.66
CA LYS A 5 4.55 3.64 8.07
C LYS A 5 4.01 2.32 7.52
N ASN A 6 3.00 1.80 8.21
CA ASN A 6 2.27 0.59 7.80
C ASN A 6 0.93 1.00 7.21
N PHE A 7 0.60 0.46 6.03
CA PHE A 7 -0.68 0.63 5.37
C PHE A 7 -1.40 -0.70 5.24
N VAL A 8 -2.73 -0.67 5.30
CA VAL A 8 -3.58 -1.81 5.02
C VAL A 8 -4.39 -1.48 3.78
N LEU A 9 -4.26 -2.28 2.72
CA LEU A 9 -5.01 -2.16 1.49
C LEU A 9 -6.05 -3.26 1.41
N ASP A 10 -7.29 -2.85 1.16
CA ASP A 10 -8.40 -3.78 0.88
C ASP A 10 -8.22 -4.38 -0.51
N THR A 11 -8.52 -5.68 -0.66
CA THR A 11 -8.50 -6.36 -1.95
C THR A 11 -9.30 -5.64 -3.04
N ASN A 12 -10.41 -4.97 -2.73
CA ASN A 12 -11.18 -4.19 -3.70
C ASN A 12 -10.37 -3.02 -4.29
N VAL A 13 -9.52 -2.39 -3.48
CA VAL A 13 -8.65 -1.30 -3.95
C VAL A 13 -7.65 -1.82 -4.97
N ILE A 14 -7.05 -2.99 -4.71
CA ILE A 14 -6.08 -3.61 -5.63
C ILE A 14 -6.77 -4.10 -6.91
N LEU A 15 -8.00 -4.62 -6.80
CA LEU A 15 -8.77 -5.06 -7.97
C LEU A 15 -9.13 -3.91 -8.90
N HIS A 16 -9.42 -2.73 -8.35
CA HIS A 16 -9.77 -1.54 -9.13
C HIS A 16 -8.57 -0.68 -9.55
N ASP A 17 -7.49 -0.67 -8.75
CA ASP A 17 -6.28 0.12 -9.00
C ASP A 17 -5.02 -0.56 -8.41
N TYR A 18 -4.53 -1.58 -9.11
CA TYR A 18 -3.31 -2.28 -8.69
C TYR A 18 -2.05 -1.40 -8.75
N LYS A 19 -2.06 -0.33 -9.55
CA LYS A 19 -0.91 0.57 -9.70
C LYS A 19 -0.70 1.45 -8.47
N CYS A 20 -1.71 1.59 -7.60
CA CYS A 20 -1.58 2.35 -6.36
C CYS A 20 -0.42 1.87 -5.46
N ILE A 21 -0.02 0.59 -5.58
CA ILE A 21 1.10 -0.01 -4.85
C ILE A 21 2.42 0.75 -5.10
N GLU A 22 2.60 1.32 -6.30
CA GLU A 22 3.80 2.10 -6.66
C GLU A 22 3.96 3.38 -5.82
N ASN A 23 2.89 3.86 -5.17
CA ASN A 23 2.95 5.04 -4.29
C ASN A 23 3.54 4.75 -2.90
N PHE A 24 3.77 3.47 -2.58
CA PHE A 24 4.13 3.02 -1.24
C PHE A 24 5.52 2.38 -1.16
N GLN A 25 6.42 2.65 -2.12
CA GLN A 25 7.76 2.04 -2.20
C GLN A 25 8.61 2.20 -0.91
N GLU A 26 8.39 3.27 -0.15
CA GLU A 26 9.10 3.53 1.11
C GLU A 26 8.34 3.03 2.36
N ASN A 27 7.19 2.36 2.19
CA ASN A 27 6.31 1.95 3.28
C ASN A 27 6.00 0.46 3.23
N ASP A 28 5.53 -0.08 4.34
CA ASP A 28 5.11 -1.48 4.41
C ASP A 28 3.59 -1.56 4.17
N ILE A 29 3.17 -2.57 3.41
CA ILE A 29 1.78 -2.76 2.98
C ILE A 29 1.31 -4.15 3.40
N TYR A 30 0.13 -4.22 4.02
CA TYR A 30 -0.61 -5.43 4.31
C TYR A 30 -1.86 -5.46 3.45
N ILE A 31 -2.22 -6.63 2.92
CA ILE A 31 -3.41 -6.81 2.11
C ILE A 31 -4.46 -7.52 2.97
N ALA A 32 -5.67 -6.97 3.03
CA ALA A 32 -6.81 -7.48 3.80
C ALA A 32 -8.02 -7.77 2.91
#